data_AF-A0A1G6MDK6-F1
#
_entry.id   AF-A0A1G6MDK6-F1
#
_cell.length_a   1.000
_cell.length_b   1.000
_cell.length_c   1.000
_cell.angle_alpha   90.00
_cell.angle_beta   90.00
_cell.angle_gamma   90.00
#
_symmetry.space_group_name_H-M   'P 1'
#
loop_
_entity.id
_entity.type
_entity.pdbx_description
1 polymer ?
#
loop_
_entity_poly.entity_id
_entity_poly.type
_entity_poly.pdbx_seq_one_letter_code
_entity_poly.pdbx_strand_id
1 'polypeptide(L)'
;MSKKLQFFTLLFICLILVVFLYFGFSVTSKAVANQNSNLPQKQIKIFSEVLNIVQSDYVEKIPTSKLIIDAIKGMVSSLDPHSEFLTPQEYKNMQTTMKGHFGGIGIVIDKKDNFLTVVSPLPGTPAYKAGIKANDVILKINNISTFRMSLEKAVKLMRGKPGTYIKLTIARKGVGQPLIFKLKRAIIHIKNIDTKLFGDIGYIKIIQFRDHTASELNNALSKLEKNTLKV
;
A
#
# COMPACT_ATOMS: atom_id res chain seq x y z
N MET A 1 -52.61 -32.45 -48.88
CA MET A 1 -52.70 -31.28 -47.95
C MET A 1 -52.12 -30.06 -48.66
N SER A 2 -52.82 -28.93 -48.73
CA SER A 2 -52.35 -27.79 -49.55
C SER A 2 -51.02 -27.25 -49.01
N LYS A 3 -50.09 -26.86 -49.89
CA LYS A 3 -48.78 -26.31 -49.50
C LYS A 3 -48.90 -25.13 -48.51
N LYS A 4 -50.03 -24.41 -48.55
CA LYS A 4 -50.37 -23.34 -47.61
C LYS A 4 -50.65 -23.84 -46.18
N LEU A 5 -51.30 -24.99 -46.02
CA LEU A 5 -51.62 -25.55 -44.70
C LEU A 5 -50.37 -26.08 -44.00
N GLN A 6 -49.44 -26.71 -44.74
CA GLN A 6 -48.16 -27.18 -44.22
C GLN A 6 -47.27 -26.02 -43.74
N PHE A 7 -47.30 -24.89 -44.42
CA PHE A 7 -46.56 -23.69 -44.04
C PHE A 7 -47.08 -23.10 -42.72
N PHE A 8 -48.41 -23.00 -42.54
CA PHE A 8 -49.02 -22.53 -41.30
C PHE A 8 -48.74 -23.45 -40.11
N THR A 9 -48.77 -24.78 -40.30
CA THR A 9 -48.44 -25.72 -39.22
C THR A 9 -46.98 -25.61 -38.79
N LEU A 10 -46.05 -25.39 -39.72
CA LEU A 10 -44.63 -25.26 -39.41
C LEU A 10 -44.34 -23.97 -38.62
N LEU A 11 -45.03 -22.88 -38.97
CA LEU A 11 -44.91 -21.58 -38.31
C LEU A 11 -45.44 -21.62 -36.87
N PHE A 12 -46.53 -22.37 -36.64
CA PHE A 12 -47.10 -22.55 -35.30
C PHE A 12 -46.19 -23.39 -34.38
N ILE A 13 -45.57 -24.45 -34.91
CA ILE A 13 -44.59 -25.26 -34.17
C ILE A 13 -43.36 -24.43 -33.78
N CYS A 14 -42.87 -23.58 -34.69
CA CYS A 14 -41.74 -22.68 -34.41
C CYS A 14 -42.09 -21.66 -33.30
N LEU A 15 -43.30 -21.10 -33.31
CA LEU A 15 -43.77 -20.18 -32.27
C LEU A 15 -43.80 -20.85 -30.90
N ILE A 16 -44.33 -22.08 -30.82
CA ILE A 16 -44.37 -22.86 -29.57
C ILE A 16 -42.94 -23.13 -29.07
N LEU A 17 -42.01 -23.49 -29.96
CA LEU A 17 -40.62 -23.75 -29.62
C LEU A 17 -39.91 -22.51 -29.06
N VAL A 18 -40.17 -21.33 -29.62
CA VAL A 18 -39.64 -20.05 -29.14
C VAL A 18 -40.21 -19.71 -27.75
N VAL A 19 -41.51 -19.91 -27.53
CA VAL A 19 -42.14 -19.69 -26.23
C VAL A 19 -41.60 -20.67 -25.18
N PHE A 20 -41.41 -21.94 -25.56
CA PHE A 20 -40.84 -22.97 -24.67
C PHE A 20 -39.39 -22.68 -24.30
N LEU A 21 -38.58 -22.19 -25.24
CA LEU A 21 -37.21 -21.73 -24.98
C LEU A 21 -37.18 -20.50 -24.06
N TYR A 22 -38.08 -19.53 -24.26
CA TYR A 22 -38.17 -18.33 -23.44
C TYR A 22 -38.60 -18.65 -21.98
N PHE A 23 -39.54 -19.59 -21.82
CA PHE A 23 -39.97 -20.08 -20.51
C PHE A 23 -38.91 -20.96 -19.84
N GLY A 24 -38.27 -21.86 -20.60
CA GLY A 24 -37.19 -22.72 -20.10
C GLY A 24 -35.97 -21.94 -19.61
N PHE A 25 -35.62 -20.84 -20.29
CA PHE A 25 -34.53 -19.94 -19.89
C PHE A 25 -34.87 -19.14 -18.63
N SER A 26 -36.14 -18.74 -18.46
CA SER A 26 -36.60 -18.03 -17.26
C SER A 26 -36.61 -18.91 -16.01
N VAL A 27 -36.87 -20.22 -16.16
CA VAL A 27 -36.92 -21.18 -15.04
C VAL A 27 -35.51 -21.62 -14.62
N THR A 28 -34.58 -21.81 -15.55
CA THR A 28 -33.18 -22.18 -15.22
C THR A 28 -32.39 -21.04 -14.60
N SER A 29 -32.67 -19.78 -14.96
CA SER A 29 -32.03 -18.60 -14.36
C SER A 29 -32.32 -18.46 -12.85
N LYS A 30 -33.46 -18.96 -12.37
CA LYS A 30 -33.80 -18.96 -10.94
C LYS A 30 -33.27 -20.17 -10.16
N ALA A 31 -32.90 -21.25 -10.85
CA ALA A 31 -32.41 -22.49 -10.23
C ALA A 31 -30.87 -22.55 -10.12
N VAL A 32 -30.13 -21.85 -10.98
CA VAL A 32 -28.64 -21.82 -10.93
C VAL A 32 -28.10 -20.87 -9.85
N ALA A 33 -28.93 -19.97 -9.31
CA ALA A 33 -28.51 -19.01 -8.29
C ALA A 33 -28.50 -19.56 -6.84
N ASN A 34 -28.95 -20.80 -6.61
CA ASN A 34 -29.29 -21.26 -5.27
C ASN A 34 -28.56 -22.54 -4.83
N GLN A 35 -27.28 -22.67 -5.15
CA GLN A 35 -26.42 -23.67 -4.53
C GLN A 35 -25.20 -22.97 -3.92
N ASN A 36 -25.14 -22.99 -2.58
CA ASN A 36 -23.96 -22.76 -1.73
C ASN A 36 -23.62 -21.36 -1.20
N SER A 37 -24.58 -20.46 -1.00
CA SER A 37 -24.36 -19.38 -0.01
C SER A 37 -25.59 -19.17 0.86
N ASN A 38 -25.56 -19.76 2.07
CA ASN A 38 -26.46 -19.37 3.17
C ASN A 38 -26.05 -17.99 3.69
N LEU A 39 -25.99 -16.97 2.82
CA LEU A 39 -25.94 -15.59 3.27
C LEU A 39 -27.33 -15.28 3.81
N PRO A 40 -27.47 -15.03 5.11
CA PRO A 40 -28.80 -14.89 5.68
C PRO A 40 -29.39 -13.58 5.13
N GLN A 41 -30.45 -13.72 4.33
CA GLN A 41 -30.98 -12.66 3.45
C GLN A 41 -31.35 -11.39 4.21
N LYS A 42 -31.81 -11.55 5.46
CA LYS A 42 -32.15 -10.45 6.36
C LYS A 42 -30.93 -9.56 6.66
N GLN A 43 -29.77 -10.14 6.93
CA GLN A 43 -28.53 -9.43 7.27
C GLN A 43 -27.99 -8.69 6.04
N ILE A 44 -28.06 -9.30 4.87
CA ILE A 44 -27.68 -8.65 3.61
C ILE A 44 -28.60 -7.47 3.28
N LYS A 45 -29.90 -7.60 3.56
CA LYS A 45 -30.86 -6.50 3.41
C LYS A 45 -30.52 -5.35 4.34
N ILE A 46 -30.29 -5.62 5.63
CA ILE A 46 -29.88 -4.60 6.61
C ILE A 46 -28.57 -3.91 6.17
N PHE A 47 -27.57 -4.68 5.76
CA PHE A 47 -26.30 -4.13 5.29
C PHE A 47 -26.47 -3.22 4.07
N SER A 48 -27.27 -3.64 3.09
CA SER A 48 -27.57 -2.85 1.89
C SER A 48 -28.33 -1.58 2.22
N GLU A 49 -29.29 -1.64 3.16
CA GLU A 49 -30.07 -0.50 3.62
C GLU A 49 -29.18 0.54 4.33
N VAL A 50 -28.31 0.09 5.25
CA VAL A 50 -27.33 0.96 5.91
C VAL A 50 -26.38 1.61 4.90
N LEU A 51 -25.87 0.85 3.92
CA LEU A 51 -25.03 1.40 2.87
C LEU A 51 -25.75 2.49 2.07
N ASN A 52 -27.02 2.28 1.71
CA ASN A 52 -27.81 3.25 0.95
C ASN A 52 -28.05 4.54 1.76
N ILE A 53 -28.43 4.43 3.03
CA ILE A 53 -28.62 5.58 3.93
C ILE A 53 -27.33 6.40 4.02
N VAL A 54 -26.19 5.74 4.22
CA VAL A 54 -24.89 6.44 4.28
C VAL A 54 -24.56 7.14 2.95
N GLN A 55 -24.98 6.60 1.81
CA GLN A 55 -24.73 7.25 0.52
C GLN A 55 -25.64 8.43 0.22
N SER A 56 -26.90 8.38 0.62
CA SER A 56 -27.88 9.43 0.35
C SER A 56 -27.80 10.57 1.35
N ASP A 57 -27.56 10.26 2.62
CA ASP A 57 -27.80 11.20 3.72
C ASP A 57 -26.51 11.76 4.32
N TYR A 58 -25.34 11.20 3.97
CA TYR A 58 -24.07 11.71 4.46
C TYR A 58 -23.70 13.05 3.80
N VAL A 59 -23.13 13.95 4.59
CA VAL A 59 -22.79 15.33 4.20
C VAL A 59 -21.83 15.42 3.00
N GLU A 60 -21.00 14.41 2.78
CA GLU A 60 -20.04 14.33 1.67
C GLU A 60 -20.29 13.12 0.77
N LYS A 61 -20.00 13.26 -0.52
CA LYS A 61 -20.14 12.14 -1.46
C LYS A 61 -18.97 11.16 -1.30
N ILE A 62 -19.23 9.97 -0.79
CA ILE A 62 -18.25 8.89 -0.64
C ILE A 62 -18.46 7.81 -1.71
N PRO A 63 -17.41 7.33 -2.41
CA PRO A 63 -17.53 6.21 -3.34
C PRO A 63 -17.99 4.91 -2.67
N THR A 64 -18.94 4.19 -3.26
CA THR A 64 -19.43 2.87 -2.78
C THR A 64 -18.30 1.88 -2.52
N SER A 65 -17.32 1.84 -3.43
CA SER A 65 -16.17 0.93 -3.32
C SER A 65 -15.35 1.18 -2.06
N LYS A 66 -15.25 2.43 -1.61
CA LYS A 66 -14.57 2.78 -0.37
C LYS A 66 -15.35 2.27 0.85
N LEU A 67 -16.67 2.51 0.90
CA LEU A 67 -17.51 2.03 2.00
C LEU A 67 -17.46 0.50 2.14
N ILE A 68 -17.48 -0.23 1.03
CA ILE A 68 -17.36 -1.69 1.03
C ILE A 68 -16.00 -2.12 1.58
N ILE A 69 -14.90 -1.51 1.13
CA ILE A 69 -13.55 -1.83 1.65
C ILE A 69 -13.47 -1.52 3.15
N ASP A 70 -14.00 -0.39 3.59
CA ASP A 70 -13.99 0.01 5.00
C ASP A 70 -14.83 -0.96 5.86
N ALA A 71 -15.97 -1.45 5.34
CA ALA A 71 -16.76 -2.48 5.99
C ALA A 71 -16.01 -3.82 6.11
N ILE A 72 -15.31 -4.25 5.05
CA ILE A 72 -14.47 -5.47 5.08
C ILE A 72 -13.35 -5.32 6.11
N LYS A 73 -12.67 -4.17 6.13
CA LYS A 73 -11.64 -3.87 7.13
C LYS A 73 -12.20 -3.95 8.55
N GLY A 74 -13.38 -3.36 8.79
CA GLY A 74 -14.08 -3.46 10.06
C GLY A 74 -14.34 -4.90 10.49
N MET A 75 -14.91 -5.72 9.60
CA MET A 75 -15.18 -7.14 9.86
C MET A 75 -13.90 -7.90 10.22
N VAL A 76 -12.82 -7.77 9.44
CA VAL A 76 -11.57 -8.50 9.69
C VAL A 76 -10.87 -8.02 10.97
N SER A 77 -10.84 -6.70 11.22
CA SER A 77 -10.22 -6.14 12.44
C SER A 77 -10.92 -6.54 13.74
N SER A 78 -12.18 -6.96 13.66
CA SER A 78 -12.95 -7.43 14.82
C SER A 78 -12.64 -8.87 15.23
N LEU A 79 -11.95 -9.65 14.39
CA LEU A 79 -11.64 -11.06 14.68
C LEU A 79 -10.59 -11.19 15.77
N ASP A 80 -9.47 -10.47 15.63
CA ASP A 80 -8.39 -10.42 16.62
C ASP A 80 -7.48 -9.19 16.38
N PRO A 81 -6.59 -8.83 17.33
CA PRO A 81 -5.70 -7.66 17.22
C PRO A 81 -4.65 -7.69 16.10
N HIS A 82 -4.47 -8.84 15.43
CA HIS A 82 -3.49 -9.07 14.37
C HIS A 82 -4.13 -9.33 13.00
N SER A 83 -5.44 -9.51 12.94
CA SER A 83 -6.21 -9.69 11.71
C SER A 83 -6.44 -8.35 11.02
N GLU A 84 -5.87 -8.18 9.82
CA GLU A 84 -6.03 -6.97 9.00
C GLU A 84 -6.34 -7.33 7.55
N PHE A 85 -7.31 -6.63 6.96
CA PHE A 85 -7.56 -6.72 5.52
C PHE A 85 -6.68 -5.71 4.77
N LEU A 86 -5.85 -6.22 3.86
CA LEU A 86 -4.99 -5.41 3.02
C LEU A 86 -5.59 -5.24 1.63
N THR A 87 -5.77 -4.00 1.19
CA THR A 87 -6.05 -3.70 -0.22
C THR A 87 -4.88 -4.13 -1.11
N PRO A 88 -5.08 -4.33 -2.43
CA PRO A 88 -4.00 -4.70 -3.33
C PRO A 88 -2.77 -3.77 -3.27
N GLN A 89 -3.00 -2.47 -3.06
CA GLN A 89 -1.93 -1.48 -2.91
C GLN A 89 -1.22 -1.61 -1.56
N GLU A 90 -1.95 -1.83 -0.47
CA GLU A 90 -1.37 -2.05 0.87
C GLU A 90 -0.56 -3.34 0.91
N TYR A 91 -1.08 -4.43 0.35
CA TYR A 91 -0.37 -5.70 0.23
C TYR A 91 0.93 -5.56 -0.59
N LYS A 92 0.87 -4.85 -1.72
CA LYS A 92 2.08 -4.54 -2.51
C LYS A 92 3.10 -3.70 -1.72
N ASN A 93 2.63 -2.72 -0.95
CA ASN A 93 3.50 -1.90 -0.10
C ASN A 93 4.14 -2.72 1.03
N MET A 94 3.38 -3.63 1.65
CA MET A 94 3.87 -4.56 2.67
C MET A 94 4.95 -5.46 2.08
N GLN A 95 4.71 -6.09 0.93
CA GLN A 95 5.73 -6.91 0.25
C GLN A 95 7.00 -6.11 -0.08
N THR A 96 6.84 -4.87 -0.58
CA THR A 96 7.97 -3.99 -0.89
C THR A 96 8.78 -3.69 0.37
N THR A 97 8.08 -3.41 1.48
CA THR A 97 8.66 -3.18 2.81
C THR A 97 9.42 -4.41 3.32
N MET A 98 8.84 -5.62 3.22
CA MET A 98 9.49 -6.87 3.62
C MET A 98 10.78 -7.13 2.83
N LYS A 99 10.78 -6.77 1.55
CA LYS A 99 11.99 -6.81 0.71
C LYS A 99 13.02 -5.72 1.06
N GLY A 100 12.78 -4.90 2.08
CA GLY A 100 13.67 -3.80 2.49
C GLY A 100 13.61 -2.56 1.61
N HIS A 101 12.57 -2.45 0.78
CA HIS A 101 12.35 -1.36 -0.14
C HIS A 101 11.27 -0.44 0.42
N PHE A 102 11.56 0.86 0.51
CA PHE A 102 10.58 1.85 0.96
C PHE A 102 10.43 2.97 -0.05
N GLY A 103 9.19 3.32 -0.39
CA GLY A 103 8.91 4.52 -1.16
C GLY A 103 9.11 5.78 -0.31
N GLY A 104 10.12 6.59 -0.65
CA GLY A 104 10.46 7.77 0.10
C GLY A 104 11.53 8.62 -0.56
N ILE A 105 12.15 9.51 0.23
CA ILE A 105 13.17 10.46 -0.26
C ILE A 105 14.58 10.16 0.27
N GLY A 106 14.71 9.25 1.24
CA GLY A 106 16.00 8.81 1.78
C GLY A 106 16.65 9.76 2.77
N ILE A 107 15.92 10.19 3.80
CA ILE A 107 16.47 10.98 4.92
C ILE A 107 16.24 10.28 6.25
N VAL A 108 17.22 10.38 7.13
CA VAL A 108 17.10 10.07 8.55
C VAL A 108 16.82 11.37 9.27
N ILE A 109 15.72 11.42 10.02
CA ILE A 109 15.26 12.60 10.74
C ILE A 109 15.09 12.25 12.22
N ASP A 110 15.25 13.25 13.06
CA ASP A 110 15.01 13.16 14.50
C ASP A 110 14.46 14.49 15.02
N LYS A 111 13.96 14.51 16.25
CA LYS A 111 13.57 15.75 16.94
C LYS A 111 14.73 16.27 17.78
N LYS A 112 15.24 17.44 17.39
CA LYS A 112 16.22 18.19 18.18
C LYS A 112 15.59 19.51 18.61
N ASP A 113 15.62 19.81 19.90
CA ASP A 113 15.02 21.02 20.48
C ASP A 113 13.55 21.21 20.07
N ASN A 114 12.82 20.09 19.95
CA ASN A 114 11.44 20.00 19.48
C ASN A 114 11.20 20.35 18.00
N PHE A 115 12.25 20.55 17.21
CA PHE A 115 12.21 20.75 15.76
C PHE A 115 12.59 19.47 15.01
N LEU A 116 11.87 19.19 13.92
CA LEU A 116 12.21 18.10 13.01
C LEU A 116 13.48 18.45 12.25
N THR A 117 14.54 17.70 12.53
CA THR A 117 15.89 17.97 12.06
C THR A 117 16.41 16.76 11.29
N VAL A 118 17.10 17.02 10.18
CA VAL A 118 17.78 15.98 9.40
C VAL A 118 19.03 15.55 10.15
N VAL A 119 19.08 14.28 10.53
CA VAL A 119 20.30 13.65 11.07
C VAL A 119 21.28 13.42 9.94
N SER A 120 20.84 12.74 8.88
CA SER A 120 21.67 12.48 7.71
C SER A 120 20.83 12.12 6.47
N PRO A 121 21.18 12.65 5.28
CA PRO A 121 20.67 12.13 4.01
C PRO A 121 21.36 10.80 3.67
N LEU A 122 20.60 9.83 3.17
CA LEU A 122 21.16 8.54 2.74
C LEU A 122 21.88 8.70 1.38
N PRO A 123 23.15 8.29 1.23
CA PRO A 123 23.89 8.40 -0.03
C PRO A 123 23.15 7.80 -1.23
N GLY A 124 23.22 8.47 -2.38
CA GLY A 124 22.60 8.02 -3.63
C GLY A 124 21.07 8.22 -3.72
N THR A 125 20.41 8.64 -2.64
CA THR A 125 18.95 8.87 -2.61
C THR A 125 18.55 10.25 -3.15
N PRO A 126 17.26 10.48 -3.46
CA PRO A 126 16.78 11.78 -3.95
C PRO A 126 17.15 12.97 -3.05
N ALA A 127 17.06 12.82 -1.73
CA ALA A 127 17.40 13.89 -0.80
C ALA A 127 18.89 14.22 -0.78
N TYR A 128 19.74 13.19 -0.86
CA TYR A 128 21.20 13.38 -0.96
C TYR A 128 21.57 14.11 -2.25
N LYS A 129 21.01 13.68 -3.39
CA LYS A 129 21.23 14.31 -4.70
C LYS A 129 20.71 15.75 -4.77
N ALA A 130 19.63 16.05 -4.05
CA ALA A 130 19.08 17.40 -3.96
C ALA A 130 19.90 18.34 -3.05
N GLY A 131 20.92 17.84 -2.35
CA GLY A 131 21.79 18.66 -1.50
C GLY A 131 21.18 18.99 -0.14
N ILE A 132 20.25 18.17 0.37
CA ILE A 132 19.85 18.20 1.79
C ILE A 132 21.05 17.76 2.63
N LYS A 133 21.27 18.42 3.78
CA LYS A 133 22.44 18.22 4.64
C LYS A 133 22.02 17.86 6.06
N ALA A 134 22.97 17.31 6.82
CA ALA A 134 22.80 17.13 8.26
C ALA A 134 22.56 18.48 8.95
N ASN A 135 21.75 18.48 10.02
CA ASN A 135 21.30 19.65 10.78
C ASN A 135 20.35 20.60 10.03
N ASP A 136 19.87 20.22 8.85
CA ASP A 136 18.78 20.94 8.19
C ASP A 136 17.49 20.79 9.02
N VAL A 137 16.83 21.91 9.32
CA VAL A 137 15.55 21.91 10.05
C VAL A 137 14.41 21.94 9.04
N ILE A 138 13.54 20.94 9.08
CA ILE A 138 12.39 20.83 8.18
C ILE A 138 11.28 21.70 8.76
N LEU A 139 10.93 22.79 8.07
CA LEU A 139 9.87 23.73 8.47
C LEU A 139 8.49 23.36 7.91
N LYS A 140 8.46 22.81 6.69
CA LYS A 140 7.22 22.38 6.04
C LYS A 140 7.43 21.12 5.21
N ILE A 141 6.42 20.26 5.24
CA ILE A 141 6.27 19.11 4.34
C ILE A 141 5.05 19.38 3.47
N ASN A 142 5.26 19.53 2.17
CA ASN A 142 4.34 20.15 1.22
C ASN A 142 3.92 21.53 1.71
N ASN A 143 2.63 21.71 2.01
CA ASN A 143 2.07 22.96 2.53
C ASN A 143 1.78 22.88 4.05
N ILE A 144 2.18 21.80 4.72
CA ILE A 144 1.89 21.55 6.13
C ILE A 144 3.10 21.95 6.97
N SER A 145 2.89 22.80 7.97
CA SER A 145 3.91 23.15 8.97
C SER A 145 4.30 21.93 9.79
N THR A 146 5.60 21.78 10.05
CA THR A 146 6.16 20.72 10.91
C THR A 146 6.21 21.12 12.38
N PHE A 147 5.84 22.36 12.73
CA PHE A 147 5.82 22.82 14.11
C PHE A 147 4.90 21.92 14.97
N ARG A 148 5.42 21.39 16.07
CA ARG A 148 4.75 20.41 16.96
C ARG A 148 4.32 19.10 16.29
N MET A 149 4.71 18.83 15.05
CA MET A 149 4.43 17.57 14.36
C MET A 149 5.18 16.42 15.05
N SER A 150 4.55 15.25 15.19
CA SER A 150 5.24 14.04 15.68
C SER A 150 6.21 13.51 14.61
N LEU A 151 7.26 12.81 15.06
CA LEU A 151 8.23 12.16 14.16
C LEU A 151 7.51 11.18 13.22
N GLU A 152 6.60 10.37 13.77
CA GLU A 152 5.81 9.39 13.03
C GLU A 152 4.96 10.05 11.92
N LYS A 153 4.26 11.14 12.22
CA LYS A 153 3.46 11.88 11.23
C LYS A 153 4.33 12.45 10.12
N ALA A 154 5.51 12.97 10.44
CA ALA A 154 6.46 13.45 9.45
C ALA A 154 6.95 12.32 8.53
N VAL A 155 7.33 11.17 9.10
CA VAL A 155 7.71 9.97 8.34
C VAL A 155 6.59 9.54 7.40
N LYS A 156 5.34 9.50 7.87
CA LYS A 156 4.17 9.13 7.06
C LYS A 156 3.96 10.07 5.86
N LEU A 157 4.15 11.38 6.04
CA LEU A 157 4.03 12.37 4.96
C LEU A 157 5.19 12.29 3.95
N MET A 158 6.40 11.98 4.42
CA MET A 158 7.59 11.85 3.57
C MET A 158 7.60 10.56 2.77
N ARG A 159 7.08 9.46 3.34
CA ARG A 159 6.81 8.23 2.63
C ARG A 159 5.71 8.43 1.59
N GLY A 160 5.67 7.56 0.59
CA GLY A 160 4.65 7.60 -0.44
C GLY A 160 5.05 6.80 -1.68
N LYS A 161 4.12 6.70 -2.63
CA LYS A 161 4.33 5.93 -3.86
C LYS A 161 5.56 6.46 -4.62
N PRO A 162 6.52 5.58 -4.99
CA PRO A 162 7.63 5.96 -5.86
C PRO A 162 7.14 6.65 -7.14
N GLY A 163 7.88 7.65 -7.60
CA GLY A 163 7.53 8.47 -8.77
C GLY A 163 6.72 9.72 -8.45
N THR A 164 6.03 9.79 -7.29
CA THR A 164 5.33 10.99 -6.84
C THR A 164 6.29 12.05 -6.30
N TYR A 165 5.88 13.31 -6.27
CA TYR A 165 6.70 14.41 -5.75
C TYR A 165 6.29 14.82 -4.33
N ILE A 166 7.26 15.37 -3.61
CA ILE A 166 7.08 16.03 -2.32
C ILE A 166 7.88 17.33 -2.30
N LYS A 167 7.34 18.35 -1.65
CA LYS A 167 8.03 19.63 -1.44
C LYS A 167 8.48 19.72 0.02
N LEU A 168 9.75 19.98 0.28
CA LEU A 168 10.26 20.28 1.62
C LEU A 168 10.69 21.74 1.69
N THR A 169 10.34 22.42 2.77
CA THR A 169 10.88 23.74 3.11
C THR A 169 11.82 23.56 4.30
N ILE A 170 13.06 23.99 4.15
CA ILE A 170 14.15 23.72 5.08
C ILE A 170 14.79 25.03 5.53
N ALA A 171 15.03 25.19 6.83
CA ALA A 171 15.95 26.17 7.37
C ALA A 171 17.33 25.55 7.53
N ARG A 172 18.35 26.24 7.02
CA ARG A 172 19.75 25.82 7.12
C ARG A 172 20.56 26.90 7.83
N LYS A 173 21.35 26.50 8.83
CA LYS A 173 22.23 27.43 9.56
C LYS A 173 23.18 28.13 8.57
N GLY A 174 23.27 29.45 8.69
CA GLY A 174 24.08 30.29 7.79
C GLY A 174 23.39 30.70 6.49
N VAL A 175 22.16 30.25 6.23
CA VAL A 175 21.34 30.69 5.09
C VAL A 175 20.16 31.49 5.63
N GLY A 176 20.09 32.78 5.31
CA GLY A 176 19.06 33.69 5.86
C GLY A 176 17.64 33.42 5.37
N GLN A 177 17.46 32.71 4.26
CA GLN A 177 16.15 32.38 3.69
C GLN A 177 15.89 30.86 3.66
N PRO A 178 14.64 30.41 3.88
CA PRO A 178 14.29 29.00 3.75
C PRO A 178 14.53 28.44 2.35
N LEU A 179 15.15 27.27 2.27
CA LEU A 179 15.39 26.53 1.03
C LEU A 179 14.19 25.64 0.70
N ILE A 180 13.83 25.57 -0.58
CA ILE A 180 12.72 24.75 -1.06
C ILE A 180 13.25 23.63 -1.95
N PHE A 181 12.95 22.39 -1.60
CA PHE A 181 13.34 21.21 -2.36
C PHE A 181 12.11 20.49 -2.89
N LYS A 182 12.03 20.28 -4.20
CA LYS A 182 11.04 19.39 -4.82
C LYS A 182 11.71 18.05 -5.11
N LEU A 183 11.34 17.03 -4.36
CA LEU A 183 11.96 15.71 -4.41
C LEU A 183 11.01 14.71 -5.08
N LYS A 184 11.52 13.90 -5.99
CA LYS A 184 10.82 12.74 -6.53
C LYS A 184 11.03 11.56 -5.58
N ARG A 185 9.96 10.98 -5.06
CA ARG A 185 10.04 9.77 -4.25
C ARG A 185 10.61 8.63 -5.09
N ALA A 186 11.55 7.90 -4.52
CA ALA A 186 12.16 6.73 -5.13
C ALA A 186 12.02 5.53 -4.19
N ILE A 187 12.36 4.36 -4.71
CA ILE A 187 12.56 3.19 -3.88
C ILE A 187 13.91 3.37 -3.17
N ILE A 188 13.87 3.40 -1.85
CA ILE A 188 15.04 3.53 -0.99
C ILE A 188 15.45 2.14 -0.53
N HIS A 189 16.71 1.80 -0.75
CA HIS A 189 17.33 0.56 -0.30
C HIS A 189 18.11 0.84 0.97
N ILE A 190 17.77 0.14 2.06
CA ILE A 190 18.51 0.21 3.32
C ILE A 190 19.34 -1.05 3.44
N LYS A 191 20.67 -0.90 3.51
CA LYS A 191 21.60 -2.01 3.75
C LYS A 191 21.20 -2.73 5.03
N ASN A 192 20.91 -4.03 4.92
CA ASN A 192 20.34 -4.80 6.02
C ASN A 192 21.41 -5.35 6.98
N ILE A 193 22.62 -5.57 6.47
CA ILE A 193 23.76 -6.09 7.24
C ILE A 193 24.87 -5.04 7.28
N ASP A 194 25.33 -4.73 8.49
CA ASP A 194 26.54 -3.94 8.72
C ASP A 194 27.64 -4.81 9.33
N THR A 195 28.89 -4.58 8.92
CA THR A 195 30.04 -5.42 9.28
C THR A 195 31.17 -4.54 9.79
N LYS A 196 31.76 -4.90 10.92
CA LYS A 196 32.94 -4.22 11.48
C LYS A 196 33.95 -5.26 11.94
N LEU A 197 35.22 -4.90 11.94
CA LEU A 197 36.31 -5.72 12.45
C LEU A 197 36.93 -5.01 13.65
N PHE A 198 37.06 -5.71 14.78
CA PHE A 198 37.67 -5.21 16.00
C PHE A 198 38.82 -6.15 16.39
N GLY A 199 40.04 -5.84 15.94
CA GLY A 199 41.16 -6.78 16.04
C GLY A 199 40.82 -8.07 15.28
N ASP A 200 40.81 -9.20 16.01
CA ASP A 200 40.51 -10.52 15.43
C ASP A 200 39.01 -10.87 15.50
N ILE A 201 38.18 -10.00 16.06
CA ILE A 201 36.73 -10.23 16.21
C ILE A 201 35.97 -9.59 15.05
N GLY A 202 35.32 -10.43 14.23
CA GLY A 202 34.35 -9.99 13.23
C GLY A 202 32.97 -9.72 13.87
N TYR A 203 32.48 -8.49 13.76
CA TYR A 203 31.14 -8.11 14.21
C TYR A 203 30.19 -7.95 13.02
N ILE A 204 29.06 -8.66 13.06
CA ILE A 204 27.99 -8.54 12.06
C ILE A 204 26.70 -8.10 12.76
N LYS A 205 26.16 -6.96 12.34
CA LYS A 205 24.86 -6.45 12.79
C LYS A 205 23.82 -6.71 11.72
N ILE A 206 22.83 -7.55 12.05
CA ILE A 206 21.61 -7.73 11.26
C ILE A 206 20.59 -6.72 11.77
N ILE A 207 20.14 -5.81 10.91
CA ILE A 207 19.15 -4.79 11.30
C ILE A 207 17.75 -5.42 11.33
N GLN A 208 17.43 -6.27 10.35
CA GLN A 208 16.13 -6.94 10.25
C GLN A 208 16.27 -8.26 9.50
N PHE A 209 15.43 -9.24 9.82
CA PHE A 209 15.34 -10.46 9.02
C PHE A 209 14.42 -10.24 7.81
N ARG A 210 14.96 -10.50 6.61
CA ARG A 210 14.35 -10.30 5.28
C ARG A 210 14.75 -11.45 4.35
N ASP A 211 14.08 -11.55 3.20
CA ASP A 211 14.26 -12.61 2.18
C ASP A 211 15.74 -12.94 1.86
N HIS A 212 16.60 -11.93 1.71
CA HIS A 212 18.00 -12.14 1.30
C HIS A 212 19.02 -12.17 2.46
N THR A 213 18.58 -12.12 3.71
CA THR A 213 19.47 -11.96 4.88
C THR A 213 20.47 -13.10 5.00
N ALA A 214 20.06 -14.34 4.74
CA ALA A 214 20.95 -15.50 4.82
C ALA A 214 22.11 -15.41 3.80
N SER A 215 21.81 -15.03 2.56
CA SER A 215 22.82 -14.85 1.52
C SER A 215 23.75 -13.67 1.82
N GLU A 216 23.18 -12.54 2.27
CA GLU A 216 23.97 -11.37 2.67
C GLU A 216 24.88 -11.69 3.86
N LEU A 217 24.42 -12.51 4.82
CA LEU A 217 25.18 -12.93 5.99
C LEU A 217 26.35 -13.82 5.59
N ASN A 218 26.11 -14.82 4.74
CA ASN A 218 27.18 -15.69 4.23
C ASN A 218 28.24 -14.86 3.48
N ASN A 219 27.82 -13.92 2.65
CA ASN A 219 28.74 -13.02 1.96
C ASN A 219 29.53 -12.12 2.92
N ALA A 220 28.90 -11.66 4.01
CA ALA A 220 29.55 -10.87 5.05
C ALA A 220 30.57 -11.71 5.85
N LEU A 221 30.22 -12.93 6.22
CA LEU A 221 31.09 -13.90 6.89
C LEU A 221 32.32 -14.21 6.05
N SER A 222 32.15 -14.63 4.80
CA SER A 222 33.28 -14.94 3.90
C SER A 222 34.20 -13.74 3.65
N LYS A 223 33.67 -12.51 3.69
CA LYS A 223 34.47 -11.29 3.59
C LYS A 223 35.27 -11.01 4.87
N LEU A 224 34.70 -11.27 6.04
CA LEU A 224 35.39 -11.10 7.32
C LEU A 224 36.46 -12.17 7.47
N GLU A 225 36.15 -13.44 7.21
CA GLU A 225 37.11 -14.55 7.25
C GLU A 225 38.36 -14.27 6.38
N LYS A 226 38.18 -13.79 5.15
CA LYS A 226 39.31 -13.41 4.27
C LYS A 226 40.16 -12.26 4.81
N ASN A 227 39.59 -11.38 5.62
CA ASN A 227 40.31 -10.23 6.17
C ASN A 227 40.97 -10.54 7.53
N THR A 228 40.41 -11.49 8.29
CA THR A 228 40.97 -11.96 9.56
C THR A 228 42.02 -13.06 9.35
N LEU A 229 41.89 -13.89 8.31
CA LEU A 229 42.85 -14.95 7.95
C LEU A 229 44.00 -14.43 7.06
N LYS A 230 44.61 -13.28 7.42
CA LYS A 230 45.96 -12.96 6.95
C LYS A 230 46.97 -13.61 7.90
N VAL A 231 47.20 -14.91 7.71
CA VAL A 231 48.39 -15.61 8.19
C VAL A 231 49.21 -16.02 6.98
#